data_AF-I3ZAE9-F1
#
_entry.id   AF-I3ZAE9-F1
#
_cell.length_a   1.000
_cell.length_b   1.000
_cell.length_c   1.000
_cell.angle_alpha   90.00
_cell.angle_beta   90.00
_cell.angle_gamma   90.00
#
_symmetry.space_group_name_H-M   'P 1'
#
loop_
_entity.id
_entity.type
_entity.pdbx_description
1 polymer ?
#
loop_
_entity_poly.entity_id
_entity_poly.type
_entity_poly.pdbx_seq_one_letter_code
_entity_poly.pdbx_strand_id
1 'polypeptide(L)'
;MTESKILGSLMNESAFKFQFIDLEQNIITKEFGEFYKYPDNLEQSTLQSYFQRKSMVKPDKELVATAYRWHNAIEITDLRDFSSKIIYSPDRVQNENDIIEYDGKLIFDRSGTTKKCYNDIFVTDNFIFAIFSGLEDDTPNSGFCKTIHIYDWEGNPIKQINLDRGIMSISVTSDDSRIYSFDIDTGELIYIDL
;
A
#
# COMPACT_ATOMS: atom_id res chain seq x y z
N MET A 1 -16.46 -27.25 6.52
CA MET A 1 -15.21 -26.88 7.20
C MET A 1 -14.78 -25.58 6.54
N THR A 2 -15.10 -24.45 7.16
CA THR A 2 -14.64 -23.14 6.71
C THR A 2 -13.14 -23.11 6.95
N GLU A 3 -12.31 -22.96 5.91
CA GLU A 3 -10.87 -22.88 6.09
C GLU A 3 -10.54 -21.65 6.94
N SER A 4 -10.02 -21.87 8.15
CA SER A 4 -9.54 -20.85 9.09
C SER A 4 -8.20 -20.26 8.60
N LYS A 5 -8.17 -19.73 7.37
CA LYS A 5 -6.96 -19.15 6.75
C LYS A 5 -6.99 -17.63 6.84
N ILE A 6 -5.87 -17.03 7.23
CA ILE A 6 -5.62 -15.59 7.13
C ILE A 6 -4.56 -15.33 6.07
N LEU A 7 -4.75 -14.27 5.28
CA LEU A 7 -3.69 -13.68 4.49
C LEU A 7 -2.88 -12.72 5.37
N GLY A 8 -1.65 -13.10 5.69
CA GLY A 8 -0.68 -12.24 6.36
C GLY A 8 0.15 -11.44 5.36
N SER A 9 0.58 -10.25 5.78
CA SER A 9 1.64 -9.48 5.12
C SER A 9 2.64 -9.03 6.18
N LEU A 10 3.92 -8.93 5.80
CA LEU A 10 5.07 -8.51 6.61
C LEU A 10 5.63 -9.56 7.58
N MET A 11 6.70 -10.23 7.14
CA MET A 11 7.67 -10.88 8.01
C MET A 11 9.07 -10.38 7.64
N ASN A 12 9.82 -9.88 8.63
CA ASN A 12 11.14 -9.26 8.43
C ASN A 12 12.16 -10.18 7.73
N GLU A 13 11.91 -11.50 7.73
CA GLU A 13 12.82 -12.51 7.18
C GLU A 13 12.29 -13.18 5.89
N SER A 14 11.03 -12.94 5.48
CA SER A 14 10.47 -13.57 4.28
C SER A 14 10.81 -12.80 3.02
N ALA A 15 11.26 -13.50 1.98
CA ALA A 15 11.47 -12.97 0.64
C ALA A 15 10.16 -12.72 -0.13
N PHE A 16 9.01 -13.06 0.48
CA PHE A 16 7.68 -12.93 -0.11
C PHE A 16 6.86 -11.83 0.58
N LYS A 17 5.94 -11.25 -0.16
CA LYS A 17 5.06 -10.19 0.33
C LYS A 17 3.93 -10.74 1.21
N PHE A 18 3.46 -11.95 0.90
CA PHE A 18 2.24 -12.52 1.45
C PHE A 18 2.44 -13.96 1.91
N GLN A 19 1.61 -14.35 2.88
CA GLN A 19 1.54 -15.71 3.39
C GLN A 19 0.12 -16.11 3.75
N PHE A 20 -0.22 -17.38 3.54
CA PHE A 20 -1.42 -17.98 4.11
C PHE A 20 -1.09 -18.68 5.42
N ILE A 21 -1.76 -18.27 6.49
CA ILE A 21 -1.59 -18.83 7.83
C ILE A 21 -2.84 -19.64 8.16
N ASP A 22 -2.67 -20.92 8.50
CA ASP A 22 -3.72 -21.70 9.15
C ASP A 22 -3.78 -21.28 10.62
N LEU A 23 -4.90 -20.70 11.04
CA LEU A 23 -5.08 -20.18 12.38
C LEU A 23 -5.14 -21.25 13.47
N GLU A 24 -5.69 -22.42 13.15
CA GLU A 24 -5.90 -23.48 14.13
C GLU A 24 -4.57 -24.13 14.48
N GLN A 25 -3.73 -24.31 13.46
CA GLN A 25 -2.41 -24.91 13.60
C GLN A 25 -1.31 -23.88 13.86
N ASN A 26 -1.59 -22.60 13.62
CA ASN A 26 -0.63 -21.50 13.66
C ASN A 26 0.60 -21.77 12.78
N ILE A 27 0.37 -22.26 11.56
CA ILE A 27 1.43 -22.58 10.60
C ILE A 27 1.27 -21.78 9.31
N ILE A 28 2.41 -21.43 8.71
CA ILE A 28 2.46 -20.90 7.35
C ILE A 28 2.25 -22.07 6.39
N THR A 29 1.20 -21.98 5.58
CA THR A 29 0.83 -23.01 4.59
C THR A 29 1.30 -22.67 3.19
N LYS A 30 1.57 -21.39 2.92
CA LYS A 30 2.05 -20.88 1.62
C LYS A 30 2.63 -19.48 1.76
N GLU A 31 3.62 -19.18 0.94
CA GLU A 31 4.15 -17.83 0.72
C GLU A 31 4.10 -17.49 -0.78
N PHE A 32 3.89 -16.22 -1.12
CA PHE A 32 3.82 -15.75 -2.51
C PHE A 32 4.01 -14.23 -2.64
N GLY A 33 4.15 -13.77 -3.88
CA GLY A 33 4.36 -12.36 -4.23
C GLY A 33 5.79 -11.93 -3.93
N GLU A 34 6.74 -12.33 -4.76
CA GLU A 34 8.14 -11.95 -4.59
C GLU A 34 8.34 -10.44 -4.70
N PHE A 35 9.31 -9.92 -3.95
CA PHE A 35 9.79 -8.56 -4.15
C PHE A 35 10.61 -8.49 -5.44
N TYR A 36 10.39 -7.45 -6.23
CA TYR A 36 11.38 -7.07 -7.22
C TYR A 36 12.61 -6.56 -6.48
N LYS A 37 13.71 -7.30 -6.54
CA LYS A 37 14.96 -6.89 -5.89
C LYS A 37 15.66 -5.90 -6.81
N TYR A 38 15.81 -4.67 -6.33
CA TYR A 38 16.63 -3.69 -7.00
C TYR A 38 17.20 -2.70 -5.98
N PRO A 39 18.53 -2.62 -5.84
CA PRO A 39 19.54 -3.52 -6.41
C PRO A 39 19.50 -4.94 -5.82
N ASP A 40 20.12 -5.92 -6.49
CA ASP A 40 20.04 -7.36 -6.16
C ASP A 40 20.59 -7.73 -4.78
N ASN A 41 21.51 -6.92 -4.24
CA ASN A 41 22.22 -7.15 -2.98
C ASN A 41 21.61 -6.41 -1.78
N LEU A 42 20.37 -5.92 -1.88
CA LEU A 42 19.66 -5.36 -0.72
C LEU A 42 19.47 -6.41 0.38
N GLU A 43 19.86 -6.06 1.61
CA GLU A 43 19.48 -6.86 2.78
C GLU A 43 17.95 -6.90 2.92
N GLN A 44 17.42 -8.02 3.43
CA GLN A 44 15.97 -8.25 3.51
C GLN A 44 15.24 -7.16 4.30
N SER A 45 15.85 -6.65 5.37
CA SER A 45 15.31 -5.54 6.18
C SER A 45 15.18 -4.25 5.37
N THR A 46 16.19 -3.90 4.57
CA THR A 46 16.16 -2.74 3.68
C THR A 46 15.10 -2.92 2.60
N LEU A 47 15.00 -4.12 2.01
CA LEU A 47 14.00 -4.45 1.00
C LEU A 47 12.57 -4.28 1.55
N GLN A 48 12.29 -4.77 2.77
CA GLN A 48 10.99 -4.61 3.43
C GLN A 48 10.68 -3.14 3.75
N SER A 49 11.69 -2.34 4.13
CA SER A 49 11.55 -0.90 4.38
C SER A 49 11.20 -0.15 3.09
N TYR A 50 11.92 -0.45 2.01
CA TYR A 50 11.74 0.14 0.69
C TYR A 50 10.38 -0.22 0.07
N PHE A 51 9.96 -1.47 0.20
CA PHE A 51 8.64 -1.94 -0.24
C PHE A 51 7.58 -1.93 0.87
N GLN A 52 7.70 -1.00 1.83
CA GLN A 52 6.66 -0.79 2.84
C GLN A 52 5.33 -0.47 2.14
N ARG A 53 4.27 -1.13 2.60
CA ARG A 53 3.00 -1.17 1.88
C ARG A 53 1.81 -1.37 2.81
N LYS A 54 0.62 -1.08 2.28
CA LYS A 54 -0.67 -1.49 2.82
C LYS A 54 -1.37 -2.37 1.80
N SER A 55 -1.98 -3.46 2.26
CA SER A 55 -2.67 -4.41 1.40
C SER A 55 -4.06 -4.73 1.93
N MET A 56 -5.03 -4.85 1.04
CA MET A 56 -6.44 -5.13 1.34
C MET A 56 -6.96 -6.17 0.36
N VAL A 57 -7.65 -7.19 0.87
CA VAL A 57 -8.28 -8.24 0.06
C VAL A 57 -9.63 -7.71 -0.46
N LYS A 58 -9.92 -7.92 -1.75
CA LYS A 58 -11.24 -7.66 -2.33
C LYS A 58 -12.31 -8.45 -1.53
N PRO A 59 -13.54 -7.92 -1.34
CA PRO A 59 -14.55 -8.63 -0.55
C PRO A 59 -14.87 -10.06 -1.03
N ASP A 60 -14.78 -10.33 -2.34
CA ASP A 60 -14.94 -11.67 -2.92
C ASP A 60 -13.76 -12.63 -2.69
N LYS A 61 -12.65 -12.13 -2.13
CA LYS A 61 -11.42 -12.86 -1.78
C LYS A 61 -10.62 -13.39 -2.98
N GLU A 62 -10.86 -12.87 -4.18
CA GLU A 62 -10.11 -13.29 -5.36
C GLU A 62 -8.88 -12.43 -5.62
N LEU A 63 -8.92 -11.15 -5.25
CA LEU A 63 -7.86 -10.19 -5.53
C LEU A 63 -7.34 -9.50 -4.26
N VAL A 64 -6.11 -9.00 -4.33
CA VAL A 64 -5.50 -8.14 -3.30
C VAL A 64 -5.02 -6.86 -3.95
N ALA A 65 -5.45 -5.72 -3.42
CA ALA A 65 -4.87 -4.43 -3.75
C ALA A 65 -3.75 -4.11 -2.76
N THR A 66 -2.64 -3.59 -3.27
CA THR A 66 -1.46 -3.20 -2.48
C THR A 66 -1.00 -1.83 -2.89
N ALA A 67 -0.88 -0.91 -1.94
CA ALA A 67 -0.34 0.41 -2.18
C ALA A 67 1.00 0.60 -1.47
N TYR A 68 1.96 1.15 -2.21
CA TYR A 68 3.33 1.32 -1.76
C TYR A 68 3.56 2.68 -1.13
N ARG A 69 4.26 2.69 0.01
CA ARG A 69 4.49 3.92 0.78
C ARG A 69 5.52 4.83 0.13
N TRP A 70 6.48 4.27 -0.57
CA TRP A 70 7.60 5.01 -1.16
C TRP A 70 7.59 4.98 -2.70
N HIS A 71 6.54 4.41 -3.27
CA HIS A 71 6.35 4.33 -4.71
C HIS A 71 4.93 4.74 -5.05
N ASN A 72 4.77 5.58 -6.07
CA ASN A 72 3.45 5.91 -6.60
C ASN A 72 2.96 4.75 -7.49
N ALA A 73 2.73 3.61 -6.84
CA ALA A 73 2.35 2.35 -7.44
C ALA A 73 1.23 1.67 -6.62
N ILE A 74 0.25 1.13 -7.35
CA ILE A 74 -0.73 0.18 -6.84
C ILE A 74 -0.46 -1.16 -7.52
N GLU A 75 -0.35 -2.23 -6.75
CA GLU A 75 -0.27 -3.60 -7.27
C GLU A 75 -1.59 -4.32 -7.01
N ILE A 76 -2.07 -5.04 -8.03
CA ILE A 76 -3.21 -5.92 -7.92
C ILE A 76 -2.71 -7.35 -8.11
N THR A 77 -2.88 -8.19 -7.10
CA THR A 77 -2.47 -9.60 -7.09
C THR A 77 -3.70 -10.49 -7.17
N ASP A 78 -3.70 -11.46 -8.08
CA ASP A 78 -4.73 -12.49 -8.20
C ASP A 78 -4.39 -13.66 -7.27
N LEU A 79 -5.30 -14.03 -6.36
CA LEU A 79 -5.08 -15.09 -5.38
C LEU A 79 -5.32 -16.50 -5.94
N ARG A 80 -5.87 -16.63 -7.15
CA ARG A 80 -6.12 -17.93 -7.79
C ARG A 80 -4.84 -18.51 -8.38
N ASP A 81 -4.02 -17.65 -8.99
CA ASP A 81 -2.76 -18.05 -9.63
C ASP A 81 -1.51 -17.31 -9.12
N PHE A 82 -1.67 -16.35 -8.19
CA PHE A 82 -0.61 -15.54 -7.60
C PHE A 82 0.10 -14.60 -8.57
N SER A 83 -0.48 -14.36 -9.74
CA SER A 83 0.00 -13.35 -10.67
C SER A 83 -0.26 -11.94 -10.13
N SER A 84 0.53 -10.96 -10.58
CA SER A 84 0.37 -9.57 -10.17
C SER A 84 0.57 -8.61 -11.34
N LYS A 85 -0.11 -7.47 -11.27
CA LYS A 85 0.11 -6.32 -12.16
C LYS A 85 0.39 -5.08 -11.31
N ILE A 86 1.37 -4.29 -11.71
CA ILE A 86 1.70 -3.02 -11.06
C ILE A 86 1.23 -1.88 -11.96
N ILE A 87 0.48 -0.96 -11.37
CA ILE A 87 -0.07 0.24 -11.98
C ILE A 87 0.71 1.42 -11.43
N TYR A 88 1.33 2.19 -12.32
CA TYR A 88 2.01 3.43 -11.99
C TYR A 88 1.17 4.63 -12.42
N SER A 89 1.14 5.68 -11.60
CA SER A 89 0.63 6.98 -12.06
C SER A 89 1.58 7.58 -13.10
N PRO A 90 1.09 8.41 -14.05
CA PRO A 90 1.94 9.12 -15.02
C PRO A 90 3.08 9.91 -14.35
N ASP A 91 2.82 10.51 -13.20
CA ASP A 91 3.81 11.20 -12.36
C ASP A 91 4.54 10.18 -11.48
N ARG A 92 5.22 9.22 -12.12
CA ARG A 92 5.92 8.10 -11.48
C ARG A 92 6.88 8.64 -10.41
N VAL A 93 6.55 8.38 -9.15
CA VAL A 93 7.45 8.59 -8.02
C VAL A 93 8.09 7.27 -7.68
N GLN A 94 9.40 7.18 -7.93
CA GLN A 94 10.24 6.06 -7.51
C GLN A 94 11.50 6.59 -6.87
N ASN A 95 11.66 6.20 -5.62
CA ASN A 95 12.76 6.61 -4.75
C ASN A 95 13.97 5.67 -4.89
N GLU A 96 14.23 5.13 -6.09
CA GLU A 96 15.32 4.17 -6.34
C GLU A 96 16.69 4.78 -6.05
N ASN A 97 16.85 6.07 -6.33
CA ASN A 97 18.08 6.83 -6.04
C ASN A 97 18.31 7.07 -4.54
N ASP A 98 17.32 6.78 -3.69
CA ASP A 98 17.42 6.95 -2.25
C ASP A 98 17.94 5.67 -1.57
N ILE A 99 18.29 4.65 -2.35
CA ILE A 99 19.08 3.51 -1.88
C ILE A 99 20.56 3.89 -2.00
N ILE A 100 21.23 4.04 -0.86
CA ILE A 100 22.63 4.49 -0.79
C ILE A 100 23.51 3.48 -0.06
N GLU A 101 24.81 3.53 -0.33
CA GLU A 101 25.81 2.80 0.46
C GLU A 101 26.18 3.60 1.71
N TYR A 102 26.04 2.97 2.88
CA TYR A 102 26.46 3.49 4.17
C TYR A 102 27.13 2.37 4.97
N ASP A 103 28.39 2.57 5.37
CA ASP A 103 29.19 1.60 6.11
C ASP A 103 29.26 0.20 5.44
N GLY A 104 29.44 0.20 4.12
CA GLY A 104 29.53 -1.03 3.31
C GLY A 104 28.20 -1.78 3.13
N LYS A 105 27.08 -1.18 3.53
CA LYS A 105 25.72 -1.74 3.37
C LYS A 105 24.84 -0.83 2.54
N LEU A 106 23.91 -1.43 1.80
CA LEU A 106 22.87 -0.67 1.14
C LEU A 106 21.70 -0.42 2.08
N ILE A 107 21.37 0.84 2.27
CA ILE A 107 20.25 1.31 3.09
C ILE A 107 19.28 2.10 2.23
N PHE A 108 18.01 2.10 2.64
CA PHE A 108 17.02 3.02 2.10
C PHE A 108 17.05 4.29 2.95
N ASP A 109 17.77 5.30 2.45
CA ASP A 109 17.77 6.62 3.05
C ASP A 109 16.44 7.30 2.74
N ARG A 110 15.87 7.97 3.74
CA ARG A 110 14.62 8.73 3.58
C ARG A 110 14.83 10.22 3.79
N SER A 111 16.09 10.65 3.89
CA SER A 111 16.44 12.05 4.03
C SER A 111 16.42 12.75 2.68
N GLY A 112 15.98 14.02 2.64
CA GLY A 112 15.94 14.81 1.41
C GLY A 112 14.74 14.49 0.52
N THR A 113 15.00 14.11 -0.74
CA THR A 113 13.97 14.14 -1.81
C THR A 113 13.03 12.94 -1.83
N THR A 114 13.17 11.99 -0.90
CA THR A 114 12.31 10.81 -0.81
C THR A 114 10.87 11.21 -0.61
N LYS A 115 10.01 10.87 -1.57
CA LYS A 115 8.59 11.20 -1.48
C LYS A 115 7.78 10.08 -0.83
N LYS A 116 6.96 10.43 0.16
CA LYS A 116 5.92 9.55 0.69
C LYS A 116 4.72 9.55 -0.26
N CYS A 117 4.35 8.36 -0.72
CA CYS A 117 3.26 8.13 -1.65
C CYS A 117 1.99 7.72 -0.89
N TYR A 118 1.62 6.44 -0.91
CA TYR A 118 0.37 5.97 -0.35
C TYR A 118 0.49 5.65 1.15
N ASN A 119 -0.38 6.24 1.97
CA ASN A 119 -0.34 6.01 3.42
C ASN A 119 -1.34 4.94 3.87
N ASP A 120 -2.50 4.87 3.22
CA ASP A 120 -3.56 3.91 3.53
C ASP A 120 -4.40 3.57 2.30
N ILE A 121 -5.13 2.45 2.37
CA ILE A 121 -6.06 2.03 1.33
C ILE A 121 -7.34 1.44 1.92
N PHE A 122 -8.41 1.54 1.14
CA PHE A 122 -9.64 0.82 1.39
C PHE A 122 -10.17 0.26 0.06
N VAL A 123 -10.85 -0.89 0.11
CA VAL A 123 -11.37 -1.55 -1.09
C VAL A 123 -12.83 -1.92 -0.92
N THR A 124 -13.54 -1.91 -2.03
CA THR A 124 -14.91 -2.41 -2.16
C THR A 124 -14.96 -3.42 -3.31
N ASP A 125 -16.16 -3.91 -3.62
CA ASP A 125 -16.31 -4.82 -4.76
C ASP A 125 -16.01 -4.16 -6.10
N ASN A 126 -16.15 -2.84 -6.19
CA ASN A 126 -15.99 -2.10 -7.44
C ASN A 126 -14.66 -1.37 -7.52
N PHE A 127 -14.14 -0.84 -6.41
CA PHE A 127 -13.04 0.12 -6.44
C PHE A 127 -11.96 -0.11 -5.38
N ILE A 128 -10.78 0.42 -5.69
CA ILE A 128 -9.63 0.58 -4.81
C ILE A 128 -9.48 2.07 -4.54
N PHE A 129 -9.56 2.45 -3.26
CA PHE A 129 -9.36 3.81 -2.78
C PHE A 129 -7.99 3.89 -2.11
N ALA A 130 -7.14 4.82 -2.55
CA ALA A 130 -5.80 4.99 -2.00
C ALA A 130 -5.52 6.46 -1.69
N ILE A 131 -5.10 6.74 -0.46
CA ILE A 131 -4.76 8.11 -0.04
C ILE A 131 -3.29 8.39 -0.27
N PHE A 132 -3.01 9.53 -0.90
CA PHE A 132 -1.70 9.92 -1.39
C PHE A 132 -1.23 11.22 -0.73
N SER A 133 0.02 11.23 -0.25
CA SER A 133 0.69 12.41 0.30
C SER A 133 1.39 13.22 -0.79
N GLY A 134 2.39 12.62 -1.44
CA GLY A 134 3.22 13.28 -2.46
C GLY A 134 4.28 14.23 -1.90
N LEU A 135 4.34 14.39 -0.58
CA LEU A 135 5.30 15.22 0.12
C LEU A 135 6.63 14.47 0.35
N GLU A 136 7.71 15.23 0.49
CA GLU A 136 9.01 14.72 0.94
C GLU A 136 8.90 14.18 2.37
N ASP A 137 9.54 13.03 2.66
CA ASP A 137 9.34 12.27 3.89
C ASP A 137 9.78 13.04 5.14
N ASP A 138 10.83 13.84 5.00
CA ASP A 138 11.44 14.63 6.07
C ASP A 138 10.69 15.94 6.37
N THR A 139 9.69 16.29 5.57
CA THR A 139 8.88 17.49 5.79
C THR A 139 7.86 17.28 6.91
N PRO A 140 7.55 18.34 7.70
CA PRO A 140 6.45 18.28 8.66
C PRO A 140 5.17 17.85 7.97
N ASN A 141 4.40 16.96 8.61
CA ASN A 141 3.13 16.46 8.09
C ASN A 141 3.24 15.61 6.80
N SER A 142 4.42 15.07 6.46
CA SER A 142 4.58 14.18 5.30
C SER A 142 3.63 12.98 5.30
N GLY A 143 3.16 12.56 6.49
CA GLY A 143 2.16 11.50 6.66
C GLY A 143 0.72 11.90 6.35
N PHE A 144 0.42 13.17 6.09
CA PHE A 144 -0.93 13.63 5.79
C PHE A 144 -1.18 13.57 4.29
N CYS A 145 -2.30 12.96 3.91
CA CYS A 145 -2.72 12.82 2.54
C CYS A 145 -3.83 13.84 2.24
N LYS A 146 -3.72 14.51 1.09
CA LYS A 146 -4.75 15.44 0.59
C LYS A 146 -5.34 14.99 -0.74
N THR A 147 -4.94 13.82 -1.22
CA THR A 147 -5.43 13.27 -2.49
C THR A 147 -5.93 11.85 -2.26
N ILE A 148 -7.09 11.54 -2.81
CA ILE A 148 -7.61 10.16 -2.91
C ILE A 148 -7.58 9.77 -4.39
N HIS A 149 -6.84 8.73 -4.72
CA HIS A 149 -6.91 8.08 -6.02
C HIS A 149 -7.89 6.90 -5.96
N ILE A 150 -8.76 6.79 -6.95
CA ILE A 150 -9.75 5.73 -7.08
C ILE A 150 -9.46 4.98 -8.38
N TYR A 151 -9.29 3.67 -8.27
CA TYR A 151 -9.06 2.77 -9.39
C TYR A 151 -10.13 1.68 -9.43
N ASP A 152 -10.42 1.14 -10.61
CA ASP A 152 -11.12 -0.13 -10.72
C ASP A 152 -10.15 -1.31 -10.52
N TRP A 153 -10.69 -2.54 -10.49
CA TRP A 153 -9.89 -3.76 -10.32
C TRP A 153 -9.11 -4.15 -11.59
N GLU A 154 -9.45 -3.57 -12.73
CA GLU A 154 -8.67 -3.62 -13.98
C GLU A 154 -7.42 -2.73 -13.90
N GLY A 155 -7.37 -1.79 -12.97
CA GLY A 155 -6.26 -0.88 -12.72
C GLY A 155 -6.39 0.46 -13.45
N ASN A 156 -7.56 0.75 -14.02
CA ASN A 156 -7.82 2.03 -14.65
C ASN A 156 -8.09 3.10 -13.59
N PRO A 157 -7.53 4.31 -13.73
CA PRO A 157 -7.87 5.42 -12.87
C PRO A 157 -9.30 5.90 -13.16
N ILE A 158 -10.15 5.89 -12.14
CA ILE A 158 -11.56 6.29 -12.24
C ILE A 158 -11.76 7.74 -11.82
N LYS A 159 -11.18 8.14 -10.69
CA LYS A 159 -11.37 9.48 -10.11
C LYS A 159 -10.19 9.86 -9.23
N GLN A 160 -9.88 11.15 -9.21
CA GLN A 160 -9.01 11.76 -8.21
C GLN A 160 -9.82 12.79 -7.43
N ILE A 161 -9.73 12.74 -6.10
CA ILE A 161 -10.38 13.70 -5.20
C ILE A 161 -9.29 14.46 -4.48
N ASN A 162 -9.30 15.79 -4.61
CA ASN A 162 -8.42 16.67 -3.86
C ASN A 162 -9.19 17.19 -2.63
N LEU A 163 -8.59 17.03 -1.47
CA LEU A 163 -9.13 17.41 -0.18
C LEU A 163 -8.59 18.77 0.23
N ASP A 164 -9.41 19.57 0.90
CA ASP A 164 -9.01 20.82 1.54
C ASP A 164 -8.27 20.58 2.87
N ARG A 165 -8.45 19.40 3.47
CA ARG A 165 -7.85 19.00 4.76
C ARG A 165 -7.02 17.72 4.63
N GLY A 166 -6.05 17.53 5.52
CA GLY A 166 -5.19 16.36 5.54
C GLY A 166 -5.82 15.20 6.29
N ILE A 167 -5.71 13.99 5.75
CA ILE A 167 -6.19 12.75 6.37
C ILE A 167 -5.07 11.71 6.46
N MET A 168 -5.20 10.74 7.37
CA MET A 168 -4.20 9.69 7.57
C MET A 168 -4.72 8.26 7.31
N SER A 169 -6.04 8.09 7.28
CA SER A 169 -6.71 6.80 7.04
C SER A 169 -8.06 7.01 6.38
N ILE A 170 -8.63 5.97 5.78
CA ILE A 170 -9.97 6.02 5.18
C ILE A 170 -10.78 4.77 5.47
N SER A 171 -12.10 4.90 5.38
CA SER A 171 -13.02 3.78 5.23
C SER A 171 -14.14 4.18 4.27
N VAL A 172 -14.67 3.23 3.52
CA VAL A 172 -15.68 3.49 2.48
C VAL A 172 -16.90 2.61 2.73
N THR A 173 -18.10 3.12 2.47
CA THR A 173 -19.31 2.32 2.51
C THR A 173 -19.29 1.25 1.40
N SER A 174 -19.93 0.12 1.63
CA SER A 174 -19.93 -1.00 0.69
C SER A 174 -20.61 -0.70 -0.65
N ASP A 175 -21.44 0.35 -0.70
CA ASP A 175 -22.12 0.84 -1.89
C ASP A 175 -21.35 1.97 -2.61
N ASP A 176 -20.09 2.21 -2.23
CA ASP A 176 -19.21 3.23 -2.78
C ASP A 176 -19.73 4.68 -2.65
N SER A 177 -20.77 4.91 -1.85
CA SER A 177 -21.44 6.21 -1.80
C SER A 177 -20.76 7.22 -0.89
N ARG A 178 -19.97 6.77 0.10
CA ARG A 178 -19.39 7.64 1.11
C ARG A 178 -18.03 7.18 1.60
N ILE A 179 -17.12 8.15 1.72
CA ILE A 179 -15.82 7.99 2.38
C ILE A 179 -15.88 8.62 3.76
N TYR A 180 -15.34 7.94 4.76
CA TYR A 180 -15.13 8.43 6.11
C TYR A 180 -13.63 8.54 6.43
N SER A 181 -13.27 9.52 7.23
CA SER A 181 -11.93 9.70 7.78
C SER A 181 -11.99 10.49 9.09
N PHE A 182 -10.86 10.71 9.73
CA PHE A 182 -10.73 11.61 10.86
C PHE A 182 -9.93 12.84 10.45
N ASP A 183 -10.42 14.00 10.87
CA ASP A 183 -9.70 15.25 10.72
C ASP A 183 -8.55 15.30 11.74
N ILE A 184 -7.34 15.53 11.24
CA ILE A 184 -6.14 15.45 12.09
C ILE A 184 -6.00 16.63 13.06
N ASP A 185 -6.59 17.78 12.72
CA ASP A 185 -6.48 19.00 13.52
C ASP A 185 -7.50 19.01 14.67
N THR A 186 -8.70 18.49 14.42
CA THR A 186 -9.84 18.53 15.35
C THR A 186 -10.13 17.19 16.02
N GLY A 187 -9.70 16.08 15.42
CA GLY A 187 -10.04 14.72 15.84
C GLY A 187 -11.47 14.28 15.50
N GLU A 188 -12.22 15.10 14.76
CA GLU A 188 -13.60 14.81 14.39
C GLU A 188 -13.70 13.79 13.24
N LEU A 189 -14.77 12.99 13.25
CA LEU A 189 -15.13 12.16 12.10
C LEU A 189 -15.64 13.06 10.98
N ILE A 190 -15.02 12.96 9.82
CA ILE A 190 -15.41 13.67 8.59
C ILE A 190 -15.83 12.68 7.51
N TYR A 191 -16.63 13.15 6.55
CA TYR A 191 -17.07 12.32 5.44
C TYR A 191 -17.26 13.11 4.14
N ILE A 192 -17.27 12.39 3.03
CA ILE A 192 -17.52 12.90 1.68
C ILE A 192 -18.52 11.96 1.00
N ASP A 193 -19.60 12.51 0.44
CA ASP A 193 -20.51 11.79 -0.46
C ASP A 193 -19.93 11.81 -1.90
N LEU A 194 -19.98 10.68 -2.61
CA LEU A 194 -19.25 10.45 -3.87
C LEU A 194 -20.05 10.65 -5.17
#